data_AF-A0A3D3Z843-F1
#
_entry.id   AF-A0A3D3Z843-F1
#
_cell.length_a   1.000
_cell.length_b   1.000
_cell.length_c   1.000
_cell.angle_alpha   90.00
_cell.angle_beta   90.00
_cell.angle_gamma   90.00
#
_symmetry.space_group_name_H-M   'P 1'
#
loop_
_entity.id
_entity.type
_entity.pdbx_description
1 polymer ?
#
loop_
_entity_poly.entity_id
_entity_poly.type
_entity_poly.pdbx_seq_one_letter_code
_entity_poly.pdbx_strand_id
1 'polypeptide(L)'
;MAHRPFRRGDHASDRHGQKAGQKADGEYADPLEDPAGGERMKNVPKSPERLVILEKIAQYEREGRFDEDVENDPPGRVLLPEEIEYADRRFPAECRRTAAFGAAYLYFWNLRRKKELILCKTEGLEHLAGVQGAVITCNHFHPMDSFIMQKVFDASRHPKRLYRVIREGNYTSFPGFYGFLMRNCNTLPLSSNMQTMKKFLRAVDRVLSEGSCLLIYPEQSMWWNYRKPKPLKPG
;
A
#
# COMPACT_ATOMS: atom_id res chain seq x y z
N MET A 1 13.47 73.53 6.32
CA MET A 1 14.67 72.65 6.28
C MET A 1 14.22 71.24 5.96
N ALA A 2 14.85 70.63 4.97
CA ALA A 2 14.39 69.46 4.25
C ALA A 2 14.36 68.19 5.12
N HIS A 3 13.18 67.62 5.33
CA HIS A 3 13.01 66.25 5.81
C HIS A 3 13.13 65.30 4.62
N ARG A 4 14.27 64.61 4.53
CA ARG A 4 14.47 63.44 3.65
C ARG A 4 13.55 62.30 4.11
N PRO A 5 12.84 61.61 3.19
CA PRO A 5 12.10 60.42 3.56
C PRO A 5 13.06 59.21 3.66
N PHE A 6 12.83 58.42 4.70
CA PHE A 6 13.43 57.11 4.93
C PHE A 6 13.15 56.20 3.71
N ARG A 7 14.21 55.67 3.10
CA ARG A 7 14.11 54.58 2.13
C ARG A 7 13.54 53.35 2.84
N ARG A 8 12.32 52.97 2.48
CA ARG A 8 11.81 51.61 2.67
C ARG A 8 12.66 50.69 1.80
N GLY A 9 13.30 49.70 2.42
CA GLY A 9 13.85 48.57 1.68
C GLY A 9 12.69 47.75 1.14
N ASP A 10 12.58 47.70 -0.18
CA ASP A 10 11.72 46.77 -0.90
C ASP A 10 12.27 45.36 -0.70
N HIS A 11 11.69 44.59 0.22
CA HIS A 11 11.64 43.15 0.11
C HIS A 11 10.21 42.77 -0.25
N ALA A 12 9.90 42.99 -1.53
CA ALA A 12 8.72 42.44 -2.16
C ALA A 12 8.83 40.91 -2.13
N SER A 13 7.87 40.32 -1.44
CA SER A 13 7.30 39.02 -1.74
C SER A 13 6.92 38.93 -3.22
N ASP A 14 7.38 37.89 -3.90
CA ASP A 14 6.69 37.23 -5.03
C ASP A 14 7.34 35.87 -5.22
N ARG A 15 6.69 34.76 -4.85
CA ARG A 15 5.73 34.00 -5.66
C ARG A 15 6.16 33.86 -7.13
N HIS A 16 6.51 32.63 -7.50
CA HIS A 16 6.46 31.96 -8.81
C HIS A 16 7.77 31.21 -9.04
N GLY A 17 7.83 29.91 -9.29
CA GLY A 17 6.82 28.88 -9.35
C GLY A 17 7.56 27.57 -9.58
N GLN A 18 7.42 26.61 -8.68
CA GLN A 18 7.77 25.22 -9.00
C GLN A 18 6.48 24.50 -9.34
N LYS A 19 6.38 24.22 -10.63
CA LYS A 19 5.27 23.53 -11.28
C LYS A 19 5.01 22.19 -10.59
N ALA A 20 3.79 22.09 -10.10
CA ALA A 20 2.90 20.94 -10.20
C ALA A 20 3.55 19.57 -10.01
N GLY A 21 3.43 19.06 -8.79
CA GLY A 21 3.51 17.63 -8.52
C GLY A 21 2.61 16.84 -9.46
N GLN A 22 3.18 15.80 -10.04
CA GLN A 22 2.43 14.76 -10.73
C GLN A 22 1.46 14.15 -9.73
N LYS A 23 0.21 14.51 -9.93
CA LYS A 23 -1.02 13.80 -9.60
C LYS A 23 -0.78 12.29 -9.55
N ALA A 24 -0.62 11.76 -8.33
CA ALA A 24 -0.88 10.35 -8.03
C ALA A 24 -2.41 10.16 -7.96
N ASP A 25 -3.07 10.47 -9.07
CA ASP A 25 -4.49 10.28 -9.25
C ASP A 25 -4.62 8.85 -9.79
N GLY A 26 -4.87 7.90 -8.89
CA GLY A 26 -5.14 6.50 -9.22
C GLY A 26 -6.47 6.35 -9.97
N GLU A 27 -6.56 6.91 -11.16
CA GLU A 27 -7.67 6.78 -12.10
C GLU A 27 -7.17 6.07 -13.37
N TYR A 28 -6.81 4.80 -13.23
CA TYR A 28 -6.69 3.89 -14.37
C TYR A 28 -7.39 2.58 -14.02
N ALA A 29 -8.72 2.63 -14.08
CA ALA A 29 -9.54 1.42 -14.08
C ALA A 29 -9.34 0.71 -15.44
N ASP A 30 -8.57 -0.39 -15.46
CA ASP A 30 -8.56 -1.32 -16.59
C ASP A 30 -9.84 -2.17 -16.46
N PRO A 31 -10.70 -2.24 -17.49
CA PRO A 31 -11.99 -2.90 -17.33
C PRO A 31 -11.77 -4.43 -17.22
N LEU A 32 -12.41 -5.04 -16.21
CA LEU A 32 -12.38 -6.49 -15.96
C LEU A 32 -13.24 -7.22 -16.99
N GLU A 33 -12.74 -8.33 -17.51
CA GLU A 33 -13.46 -9.21 -18.43
C GLU A 33 -14.66 -9.86 -17.70
N ASP A 34 -15.85 -9.74 -18.28
CA ASP A 34 -17.08 -10.36 -17.80
C ASP A 34 -17.12 -11.85 -18.21
N PRO A 35 -17.24 -12.80 -17.27
CA PRO A 35 -17.39 -14.22 -17.60
C PRO A 35 -18.79 -14.60 -18.11
N ALA A 36 -19.74 -13.67 -18.25
CA ALA A 36 -21.11 -13.99 -18.68
C ALA A 36 -21.72 -12.93 -19.61
N GLY A 37 -21.39 -13.01 -20.91
CA GLY A 37 -22.30 -12.64 -22.00
C GLY A 37 -22.65 -11.16 -22.18
N GLY A 38 -21.98 -10.53 -23.14
CA GLY A 38 -22.73 -9.80 -24.18
C GLY A 38 -22.92 -8.29 -24.04
N GLU A 39 -21.92 -7.52 -23.61
CA GLU A 39 -21.74 -6.15 -24.11
C GLU A 39 -20.23 -5.90 -24.37
N ARG A 40 -19.88 -5.47 -25.59
CA ARG A 40 -18.51 -5.13 -25.96
C ARG A 40 -18.00 -4.04 -25.02
N MET A 41 -17.08 -4.40 -24.13
CA MET A 41 -16.29 -3.42 -23.40
C MET A 41 -15.71 -2.42 -24.42
N LYS A 42 -16.01 -1.14 -24.23
CA LYS A 42 -15.36 -0.08 -24.99
C LYS A 42 -13.86 -0.24 -24.72
N ASN A 43 -13.07 -0.53 -25.75
CA ASN A 43 -11.62 -0.53 -25.68
C ASN A 43 -11.18 0.88 -25.24
N VAL A 44 -10.98 1.07 -23.94
CA VAL A 44 -10.38 2.30 -23.42
C VAL A 44 -8.92 2.26 -23.88
N PRO A 45 -8.45 3.25 -24.65
CA PRO A 45 -7.06 3.29 -25.08
C PRO A 45 -6.15 3.30 -23.85
N LYS A 46 -5.25 2.30 -23.76
CA LYS A 46 -4.22 2.29 -22.71
C LYS A 46 -3.24 3.41 -22.98
N SER A 47 -2.74 4.05 -21.91
CA SER A 47 -1.71 5.07 -22.06
C SER A 47 -0.45 4.46 -22.71
N PRO A 48 0.33 5.24 -23.49
CA PRO A 48 1.57 4.76 -24.09
C PRO A 48 2.53 4.18 -23.04
N GLU A 49 2.63 4.82 -21.87
CA GLU A 49 3.43 4.36 -20.73
C GLU A 49 2.98 2.97 -20.26
N ARG A 50 1.67 2.72 -20.19
CA ARG A 50 1.14 1.43 -19.76
C ARG A 50 1.43 0.32 -20.76
N LEU A 51 1.41 0.61 -22.05
CA LEU A 51 1.78 -0.36 -23.09
C LEU A 51 3.25 -0.79 -22.94
N VAL A 52 4.16 0.17 -22.70
CA VAL A 52 5.57 -0.12 -22.44
C VAL A 52 5.75 -1.01 -21.21
N ILE A 53 5.00 -0.76 -20.12
CA ILE A 53 5.04 -1.60 -18.92
C ILE A 53 4.55 -3.02 -19.22
N LEU A 54 3.49 -3.19 -20.02
CA LEU A 54 2.97 -4.51 -20.38
C LEU A 54 3.98 -5.31 -21.23
N GLU A 55 4.66 -4.65 -22.16
CA GLU A 55 5.75 -5.27 -22.94
C GLU A 55 6.91 -5.69 -22.03
N LYS A 56 7.29 -4.84 -21.08
CA LYS A 56 8.34 -5.14 -20.09
C LYS A 56 7.96 -6.31 -19.19
N ILE A 57 6.70 -6.39 -18.72
CA ILE A 57 6.18 -7.55 -17.98
C ILE A 57 6.35 -8.83 -18.80
N ALA A 58 5.90 -8.83 -20.07
CA ALA A 58 6.00 -10.01 -20.93
C ALA A 58 7.45 -10.41 -21.25
N GLN A 59 8.35 -9.44 -21.34
CA GLN A 59 9.78 -9.71 -21.47
C GLN A 59 10.35 -10.35 -20.21
N TYR A 60 10.11 -9.74 -19.04
CA TYR A 60 10.68 -10.20 -17.77
C TYR A 60 10.14 -11.57 -17.38
N GLU A 61 8.87 -11.86 -17.66
CA GLU A 61 8.29 -13.20 -17.49
C GLU A 61 9.02 -14.24 -18.34
N ARG A 62 9.25 -13.98 -19.64
CA ARG A 62 9.97 -14.91 -20.53
C ARG A 62 11.42 -15.14 -20.12
N GLU A 63 12.05 -14.13 -19.55
CA GLU A 63 13.43 -14.17 -19.06
C GLU A 63 13.55 -14.71 -17.63
N GLY A 64 12.43 -14.95 -16.93
CA GLY A 64 12.42 -15.39 -15.52
C GLY A 64 12.83 -14.32 -14.51
N ARG A 65 12.84 -13.03 -14.89
CA ARG A 65 13.30 -11.89 -14.08
C ARG A 65 12.21 -11.34 -13.15
N PHE A 66 11.63 -12.22 -12.33
CA PHE A 66 10.51 -11.87 -11.42
C PHE A 66 10.88 -10.98 -10.23
N ASP A 67 12.18 -10.83 -9.96
CA ASP A 67 12.74 -9.98 -8.90
C ASP A 67 12.77 -8.50 -9.26
N GLU A 68 12.72 -8.19 -10.55
CA GLU A 68 12.88 -6.82 -11.02
C GLU A 68 11.55 -6.08 -11.09
N ASP A 69 11.58 -4.80 -10.74
CA ASP A 69 10.41 -3.95 -10.87
C ASP A 69 10.18 -3.55 -12.33
N VAL A 70 8.93 -3.66 -12.74
CA VAL A 70 8.50 -3.26 -14.09
C VAL A 70 8.15 -1.78 -14.14
N GLU A 71 7.74 -1.21 -13.00
CA GLU A 71 7.46 0.22 -12.88
C GLU A 71 8.73 1.01 -12.59
N ASN A 72 8.75 2.26 -13.05
CA ASN A 72 9.87 3.17 -12.84
C ASN A 72 9.62 4.02 -11.59
N ASP A 73 9.58 3.36 -10.44
CA ASP A 73 9.37 4.04 -9.16
C ASP A 73 10.61 4.86 -8.76
N PRO A 74 10.42 6.07 -8.20
CA PRO A 74 11.53 6.80 -7.63
C PRO A 74 12.14 6.00 -6.47
N PRO A 75 13.46 6.08 -6.25
CA PRO A 75 14.10 5.38 -5.15
C PRO A 75 13.49 5.85 -3.82
N GLY A 76 13.05 4.89 -3.01
CA GLY A 76 12.57 5.17 -1.67
C GLY A 76 13.70 5.63 -0.75
N ARG A 77 13.39 6.45 0.25
CA ARG A 77 14.34 6.75 1.33
C ARG A 77 14.38 5.62 2.34
N VAL A 78 15.55 5.41 2.94
CA VAL A 78 15.76 4.48 4.06
C VAL A 78 14.95 4.93 5.28
N LEU A 79 14.34 3.97 5.98
CA LEU A 79 13.61 4.20 7.23
C LEU A 79 14.55 4.06 8.42
N LEU A 80 14.75 5.14 9.17
CA LEU A 80 15.63 5.15 10.33
C LEU A 80 14.91 4.63 11.59
N PRO A 81 15.66 4.05 12.55
CA PRO A 81 15.08 3.42 13.75
C PRO A 81 14.21 4.35 14.61
N GLU A 82 14.51 5.65 14.61
CA GLU A 82 13.83 6.72 15.35
C GLU A 82 12.51 7.15 14.70
N GLU A 83 12.29 6.84 13.42
CA GLU A 83 11.13 7.27 12.65
C GLU A 83 9.94 6.31 12.75
N ILE A 84 10.16 5.14 13.35
CA ILE A 84 9.14 4.11 13.50
C ILE A 84 9.15 3.49 14.87
N GLU A 85 7.95 3.38 15.45
CA GLU A 85 7.68 2.51 16.57
C GLU A 85 6.71 1.42 16.09
N TYR A 86 7.24 0.20 15.94
CA TYR A 86 6.45 -0.90 15.38
C TYR A 86 5.40 -1.37 16.38
N ALA A 87 4.19 -1.67 15.86
CA ALA A 87 3.05 -2.12 16.65
C ALA A 87 2.81 -1.25 17.91
N ASP A 88 2.90 0.07 17.74
CA ASP A 88 2.74 1.06 18.80
C ASP A 88 1.35 0.95 19.46
N ARG A 89 1.35 0.87 20.80
CA ARG A 89 0.17 0.73 21.66
C ARG A 89 -0.13 1.99 22.47
N ARG A 90 0.63 3.07 22.28
CA ARG A 90 0.36 4.35 22.91
C ARG A 90 -1.01 4.88 22.46
N PHE A 91 -1.73 5.50 23.37
CA PHE A 91 -3.09 6.02 23.10
C PHE A 91 -3.18 6.89 21.83
N PRO A 92 -2.24 7.82 21.53
CA PRO A 92 -2.29 8.58 20.28
C PRO A 92 -2.14 7.71 19.02
N ALA A 93 -1.36 6.62 19.09
CA ALA A 93 -1.24 5.67 17.98
C ALA A 93 -2.53 4.86 17.80
N GLU A 94 -3.18 4.47 18.91
CA GLU A 94 -4.49 3.82 18.88
C GLU A 94 -5.55 4.71 18.22
N CYS A 95 -5.63 6.00 18.58
CA CYS A 95 -6.55 6.95 17.96
C CYS A 95 -6.31 7.10 16.45
N ARG A 96 -5.05 7.29 16.04
CA ARG A 96 -4.70 7.41 14.61
C ARG A 96 -5.03 6.14 13.82
N ARG A 97 -4.80 4.97 14.40
CA ARG A 97 -5.18 3.71 13.79
C ARG A 97 -6.68 3.58 13.60
N THR A 98 -7.47 3.88 14.63
CA THR A 98 -8.94 3.85 14.54
C THR A 98 -9.43 4.79 13.44
N ALA A 99 -8.89 6.01 13.38
CA ALA A 99 -9.19 6.96 12.31
C ALA A 99 -8.79 6.43 10.92
N ALA A 100 -7.62 5.82 10.79
CA ALA A 100 -7.13 5.24 9.54
C ALA A 100 -7.98 4.06 9.05
N PHE A 101 -8.38 3.13 9.93
CA PHE A 101 -9.30 2.07 9.57
C PHE A 101 -10.69 2.60 9.20
N GLY A 102 -11.20 3.61 9.91
CA GLY A 102 -12.44 4.28 9.55
C GLY A 102 -12.38 4.88 8.14
N ALA A 103 -11.32 5.63 7.83
CA ALA A 103 -11.09 6.22 6.52
C ALA A 103 -10.92 5.16 5.41
N ALA A 104 -10.18 4.09 5.70
CA ALA A 104 -10.01 2.95 4.81
C ALA A 104 -11.35 2.25 4.49
N TYR A 105 -12.19 2.04 5.49
CA TYR A 105 -13.50 1.40 5.28
C TYR A 105 -14.47 2.30 4.53
N LEU A 106 -14.43 3.62 4.75
CA LEU A 106 -15.21 4.56 3.94
C LEU A 106 -14.75 4.56 2.48
N TYR A 107 -13.45 4.58 2.24
CA TYR A 107 -12.88 4.48 0.91
C TYR A 107 -13.28 3.16 0.22
N PHE A 108 -13.14 2.03 0.91
CA PHE A 108 -13.56 0.72 0.41
C PHE A 108 -15.06 0.66 0.12
N TRP A 109 -15.89 1.26 0.97
CA TRP A 109 -17.34 1.35 0.74
C TRP A 109 -17.66 2.13 -0.54
N ASN A 110 -16.94 3.22 -0.82
CA ASN A 110 -17.08 3.97 -2.07
C ASN A 110 -16.67 3.13 -3.29
N LEU A 111 -15.54 2.41 -3.24
CA LEU A 111 -15.12 1.51 -4.33
C LEU A 111 -16.18 0.45 -4.65
N ARG A 112 -16.74 -0.18 -3.60
CA ARG A 112 -17.83 -1.14 -3.75
C ARG A 112 -19.08 -0.50 -4.35
N ARG A 113 -19.46 0.69 -3.89
CA ARG A 113 -20.64 1.43 -4.41
C ARG A 113 -20.49 1.73 -5.91
N LYS A 114 -19.28 2.06 -6.35
CA LYS A 114 -18.95 2.30 -7.77
C LYS A 114 -18.73 1.01 -8.58
N LYS A 115 -18.77 -0.17 -7.94
CA LYS A 115 -18.46 -1.48 -8.54
C LYS A 115 -17.04 -1.58 -9.12
N GLU A 116 -16.10 -0.76 -8.62
CA GLU A 116 -14.68 -0.85 -8.96
C GLU A 116 -14.01 -2.04 -8.26
N LEU A 117 -14.62 -2.54 -7.18
CA LEU A 117 -14.20 -3.72 -6.46
C LEU A 117 -15.41 -4.54 -6.03
N ILE A 118 -15.40 -5.83 -6.36
CA ILE A 118 -16.46 -6.78 -6.03
C ILE A 118 -15.84 -7.96 -5.29
N LEU A 119 -16.24 -8.14 -4.03
CA LEU A 119 -15.92 -9.36 -3.27
C LEU A 119 -17.03 -10.39 -3.51
N CYS A 120 -16.75 -11.38 -4.36
CA CYS A 120 -17.73 -12.36 -4.79
C CYS A 120 -18.05 -13.42 -3.72
N LYS A 121 -17.00 -14.02 -3.13
CA LYS A 121 -17.14 -15.12 -2.17
C LYS A 121 -15.99 -15.12 -1.18
N THR A 122 -16.26 -15.61 0.03
CA THR A 122 -15.27 -15.93 1.06
C THR A 122 -15.55 -17.32 1.60
N GLU A 123 -14.54 -18.17 1.66
CA GLU A 123 -14.64 -19.54 2.14
C GLU A 123 -13.55 -19.79 3.20
N GLY A 124 -13.79 -20.72 4.13
CA GLY A 124 -12.79 -21.15 5.11
C GLY A 124 -12.48 -20.13 6.22
N LEU A 125 -13.39 -19.19 6.49
CA LEU A 125 -13.20 -18.17 7.55
C LEU A 125 -13.09 -18.79 8.95
N GLU A 126 -13.75 -19.92 9.17
CA GLU A 126 -13.71 -20.72 10.39
C GLU A 126 -12.30 -21.21 10.73
N HIS A 127 -11.43 -21.38 9.73
CA HIS A 127 -10.04 -21.76 9.96
C HIS A 127 -9.23 -20.65 10.60
N LEU A 128 -9.58 -19.37 10.37
CA LEU A 128 -8.89 -18.25 11.00
C LEU A 128 -9.27 -18.12 12.47
N ALA A 129 -10.53 -18.33 12.83
CA ALA A 129 -11.02 -18.12 14.20
C ALA A 129 -10.31 -18.98 15.26
N GLY A 130 -9.82 -20.16 14.89
CA GLY A 130 -9.16 -21.10 15.79
C GLY A 130 -7.64 -20.95 15.91
N VAL A 131 -7.00 -20.11 15.10
CA VAL A 131 -5.54 -19.98 15.08
C VAL A 131 -5.10 -18.85 16.01
N GLN A 132 -4.04 -19.09 16.78
CA GLN A 132 -3.38 -18.04 17.57
C GLN A 132 -2.05 -17.73 16.92
N GLY A 133 -1.82 -16.47 16.54
CA GLY A 133 -0.54 -16.05 15.99
C GLY A 133 -0.20 -16.74 14.67
N ALA A 134 -0.81 -16.29 13.57
CA ALA A 134 -0.60 -16.89 12.25
C ALA A 134 0.23 -15.99 11.32
N VAL A 135 1.00 -16.61 10.44
CA VAL A 135 1.44 -15.95 9.20
C VAL A 135 0.46 -16.32 8.10
N ILE A 136 -0.23 -15.31 7.58
CA ILE A 136 -1.18 -15.42 6.47
C ILE A 136 -0.43 -15.01 5.21
N THR A 137 -0.45 -15.89 4.21
CA THR A 137 0.17 -15.62 2.91
C THR A 137 -0.90 -15.57 1.83
N CYS A 138 -0.80 -14.61 0.92
CA CYS A 138 -1.54 -14.65 -0.33
C CYS A 138 -0.70 -14.10 -1.48
N ASN A 139 -1.11 -14.44 -2.69
CA ASN A 139 -0.62 -13.82 -3.91
C ASN A 139 -0.95 -12.31 -3.93
N HIS A 140 -0.17 -11.51 -4.66
CA HIS A 140 -0.36 -10.05 -4.74
C HIS A 140 -0.63 -9.57 -6.19
N PHE A 141 -1.90 -9.33 -6.52
CA PHE A 141 -2.36 -8.93 -7.85
C PHE A 141 -2.90 -7.52 -7.94
N HIS A 142 -3.35 -6.95 -6.84
CA HIS A 142 -3.98 -5.64 -6.82
C HIS A 142 -3.59 -4.85 -5.56
N PRO A 143 -3.45 -3.52 -5.63
CA PRO A 143 -3.13 -2.73 -4.42
C PRO A 143 -4.18 -2.84 -3.33
N MET A 144 -5.42 -3.19 -3.71
CA MET A 144 -6.51 -3.38 -2.76
C MET A 144 -6.51 -4.74 -2.07
N ASP A 145 -5.61 -5.67 -2.43
CA ASP A 145 -5.53 -7.00 -1.80
C ASP A 145 -5.41 -6.89 -0.28
N SER A 146 -4.59 -5.95 0.21
CA SER A 146 -4.41 -5.73 1.65
C SER A 146 -5.69 -5.27 2.34
N PHE A 147 -6.56 -4.51 1.66
CA PHE A 147 -7.86 -4.10 2.20
C PHE A 147 -8.88 -5.22 2.15
N ILE A 148 -8.88 -6.02 1.07
CA ILE A 148 -9.73 -7.21 0.95
C ILE A 148 -9.38 -8.19 2.08
N MET A 149 -8.09 -8.49 2.27
CA MET A 149 -7.63 -9.37 3.33
C MET A 149 -7.98 -8.85 4.72
N GLN A 150 -7.91 -7.54 4.96
CA GLN A 150 -8.41 -6.97 6.21
C GLN A 150 -9.91 -7.23 6.40
N LYS A 151 -10.74 -7.02 5.37
CA LYS A 151 -12.19 -7.26 5.46
C LYS A 151 -12.52 -8.73 5.71
N VAL A 152 -11.83 -9.65 5.03
CA VAL A 152 -11.95 -11.10 5.24
C VAL A 152 -11.56 -11.45 6.67
N PHE A 153 -10.46 -10.89 7.17
CA PHE A 153 -10.00 -11.10 8.53
C PHE A 153 -11.00 -10.57 9.57
N ASP A 154 -11.55 -9.36 9.38
CA ASP A 154 -12.59 -8.82 10.29
C ASP A 154 -13.84 -9.71 10.30
N ALA A 155 -14.23 -10.23 9.13
CA ALA A 155 -15.39 -11.13 8.98
C ALA A 155 -15.19 -12.47 9.70
N SER A 156 -13.94 -12.94 9.85
CA SER A 156 -13.62 -14.15 10.63
C SER A 156 -13.86 -13.99 12.14
N ARG A 157 -14.07 -12.76 12.62
CA ARG A 157 -14.21 -12.40 14.05
C ARG A 157 -13.02 -12.82 14.91
N HIS A 158 -11.84 -12.89 14.30
CA HIS A 158 -10.60 -13.16 15.02
C HIS A 158 -10.42 -12.15 16.18
N PRO A 159 -10.10 -12.58 17.40
CA PRO A 159 -10.09 -11.70 18.58
C PRO A 159 -8.88 -10.75 18.62
N LYS A 160 -7.87 -11.00 17.80
CA LYS A 160 -6.63 -10.20 17.69
C LYS A 160 -6.54 -9.46 16.35
N ARG A 161 -5.47 -8.69 16.17
CA ARG A 161 -5.29 -7.80 15.01
C ARG A 161 -4.61 -8.53 13.84
N LEU A 162 -4.84 -8.02 12.63
CA LEU A 162 -4.02 -8.31 11.47
C LEU A 162 -2.99 -7.19 11.28
N TYR A 163 -1.72 -7.57 11.21
CA TYR A 163 -0.61 -6.74 10.78
C TYR A 163 -0.19 -7.12 9.38
N ARG A 164 0.44 -6.21 8.63
CA ARG A 164 0.88 -6.48 7.25
C ARG A 164 2.28 -6.00 7.00
N VAL A 165 3.09 -6.83 6.36
CA VAL A 165 4.42 -6.43 5.91
C VAL A 165 4.28 -5.62 4.63
N ILE A 166 4.94 -4.46 4.58
CA ILE A 166 4.95 -3.58 3.39
C ILE A 166 6.39 -3.26 2.98
N ARG A 167 6.59 -2.85 1.73
CA ARG A 167 7.89 -2.33 1.28
C ARG A 167 8.23 -1.06 2.06
N GLU A 168 9.50 -0.84 2.38
CA GLU A 168 9.98 0.38 3.05
C GLU A 168 9.46 1.66 2.37
N GLY A 169 9.54 1.71 1.04
CA GLY A 169 9.03 2.83 0.23
C GLY A 169 7.53 3.09 0.38
N ASN A 170 6.71 2.07 0.69
CA ASN A 170 5.28 2.31 0.94
C ASN A 170 5.06 3.15 2.21
N TYR A 171 5.94 3.04 3.20
CA TYR A 171 5.87 3.81 4.44
C TYR A 171 6.52 5.20 4.29
N THR A 172 7.63 5.29 3.54
CA THR A 172 8.44 6.51 3.48
C THR A 172 8.06 7.44 2.32
N SER A 173 7.58 6.92 1.19
CA SER A 173 7.39 7.70 -0.04
C SER A 173 5.98 8.24 -0.24
N PHE A 174 4.93 7.62 0.32
CA PHE A 174 3.56 8.08 0.07
C PHE A 174 3.17 9.27 0.97
N PRO A 175 2.73 10.40 0.38
CA PRO A 175 2.12 11.52 1.12
C PRO A 175 0.60 11.32 1.27
N GLY A 176 -0.04 12.26 1.97
CA GLY A 176 -1.50 12.41 1.99
C GLY A 176 -2.25 11.19 2.51
N PHE A 177 -3.38 10.88 1.86
CA PHE A 177 -4.30 9.81 2.27
C PHE A 177 -3.63 8.43 2.32
N TYR A 178 -2.99 7.99 1.23
CA TYR A 178 -2.32 6.69 1.19
C TYR A 178 -1.18 6.63 2.20
N GLY A 179 -0.40 7.70 2.34
CA GLY A 179 0.63 7.80 3.36
C GLY A 179 0.08 7.69 4.79
N PHE A 180 -1.10 8.25 5.06
CA PHE A 180 -1.75 8.12 6.35
C PHE A 180 -2.16 6.67 6.63
N LEU A 181 -2.75 5.98 5.65
CA LEU A 181 -3.11 4.57 5.79
C LEU A 181 -1.88 3.67 5.96
N MET A 182 -0.85 3.87 5.14
CA MET A 182 0.40 3.08 5.19
C MET A 182 1.16 3.25 6.50
N ARG A 183 0.89 4.29 7.28
CA ARG A 183 1.54 4.50 8.59
C ARG A 183 0.69 4.06 9.78
N ASN A 184 -0.63 3.90 9.61
CA ASN A 184 -1.55 3.74 10.73
C ASN A 184 -2.45 2.50 10.64
N CYS A 185 -2.47 1.76 9.52
CA CYS A 185 -3.26 0.54 9.35
C CYS A 185 -2.47 -0.75 9.68
N ASN A 186 -1.85 -0.81 10.88
CA ASN A 186 -1.09 -1.98 11.36
C ASN A 186 -0.03 -2.49 10.37
N THR A 187 0.66 -1.59 9.71
CA THR A 187 1.73 -1.92 8.77
C THR A 187 3.06 -2.11 9.49
N LEU A 188 3.88 -3.04 8.99
CA LEU A 188 5.23 -3.30 9.44
C LEU A 188 6.15 -3.17 8.20
N PRO A 189 6.72 -2.00 7.90
CA PRO A 189 7.64 -1.85 6.78
C PRO A 189 8.88 -2.72 6.97
N LEU A 190 9.26 -3.45 5.92
CA LEU A 190 10.51 -4.21 5.90
C LEU A 190 11.65 -3.25 5.52
N SER A 191 12.53 -2.94 6.47
CA SER A 191 13.55 -1.89 6.29
C SER A 191 14.88 -2.42 5.76
N SER A 192 15.58 -1.59 4.96
CA SER A 192 16.95 -1.82 4.53
C SER A 192 17.99 -1.50 5.62
N ASN A 193 17.61 -0.77 6.67
CA ASN A 193 18.48 -0.44 7.80
C ASN A 193 18.53 -1.59 8.82
N MET A 194 19.74 -2.02 9.18
CA MET A 194 19.95 -3.16 10.11
C MET A 194 19.32 -2.95 11.49
N GLN A 195 19.38 -1.75 12.06
CA GLN A 195 18.80 -1.48 13.38
C GLN A 195 17.28 -1.44 13.32
N THR A 196 16.73 -0.85 12.26
CA THR A 196 15.28 -0.89 11.99
C THR A 196 14.79 -2.32 11.73
N MET A 197 15.58 -3.14 11.03
CA MET A 197 15.29 -4.57 10.80
C MET A 197 15.25 -5.36 12.12
N LYS A 198 16.17 -5.10 13.06
CA LYS A 198 16.10 -5.68 14.41
C LYS A 198 14.81 -5.29 15.14
N LYS A 199 14.37 -4.02 15.03
CA LYS A 199 13.08 -3.59 15.59
C LYS A 199 11.90 -4.30 14.91
N PHE A 200 11.94 -4.48 13.59
CA PHE A 200 10.93 -5.22 12.83
C PHE A 200 10.83 -6.67 13.32
N LEU A 201 11.94 -7.41 13.43
CA LEU A 201 11.93 -8.81 13.87
C LEU A 201 11.36 -8.96 15.29
N ARG A 202 11.75 -8.08 16.22
CA ARG A 202 11.17 -8.04 17.58
C ARG A 202 9.67 -7.74 17.56
N ALA A 203 9.22 -6.89 16.65
CA ALA A 203 7.80 -6.57 16.53
C ALA A 203 7.01 -7.74 15.96
N VAL A 204 7.55 -8.47 14.97
CA VAL A 204 6.93 -9.69 14.43
C VAL A 204 6.80 -10.74 15.53
N ASP A 205 7.87 -10.99 16.29
CA ASP A 205 7.85 -11.93 17.42
C ASP A 205 6.79 -11.55 18.47
N ARG A 206 6.71 -10.27 18.85
CA ARG A 206 5.66 -9.77 19.75
C ARG A 206 4.27 -9.93 19.17
N VAL A 207 4.06 -9.58 17.89
CA VAL A 207 2.75 -9.64 17.22
C VAL A 207 2.23 -11.07 17.24
N LEU A 208 3.08 -12.04 16.84
CA LEU A 208 2.71 -13.45 16.78
C LEU A 208 2.49 -14.03 18.18
N SER A 209 3.38 -13.75 19.14
CA SER A 209 3.24 -14.25 20.54
C SER A 209 2.01 -13.69 21.26
N GLU A 210 1.55 -12.48 20.92
CA GLU A 210 0.30 -11.91 21.44
C GLU A 210 -0.97 -12.52 20.77
N GLY A 211 -0.78 -13.42 19.81
CA GLY A 211 -1.83 -14.09 19.04
C GLY A 211 -2.33 -13.30 17.83
N SER A 212 -1.73 -12.16 17.51
CA SER A 212 -2.09 -11.38 16.31
C SER A 212 -1.52 -12.03 15.05
N CYS A 213 -2.15 -11.81 13.90
CA CYS A 213 -1.73 -12.41 12.65
C CYS A 213 -0.88 -11.44 11.81
N LEU A 214 0.01 -11.99 11.00
CA LEU A 214 0.88 -11.27 10.08
C LEU A 214 0.54 -11.65 8.64
N LEU A 215 0.16 -10.67 7.82
CA LEU A 215 -0.03 -10.82 6.39
C LEU A 215 1.29 -10.54 5.66
N ILE A 216 1.72 -11.50 4.84
CA ILE A 216 2.87 -11.35 3.95
C ILE A 216 2.50 -11.73 2.51
N TYR A 217 3.13 -11.05 1.56
CA TYR A 217 3.07 -11.38 0.14
C TYR A 217 4.43 -11.96 -0.25
N PRO A 218 4.59 -13.29 -0.30
CA PRO A 218 5.89 -13.94 -0.53
C PRO A 218 6.49 -13.68 -1.91
N GLU A 219 5.71 -13.09 -2.83
CA GLU A 219 6.17 -12.58 -4.13
C GLU A 219 7.02 -11.29 -4.01
N GLN A 220 7.03 -10.64 -2.84
CA GLN A 220 7.74 -9.39 -2.46
C GLN A 220 7.42 -8.13 -3.26
N SER A 221 6.85 -8.25 -4.45
CA SER A 221 6.35 -7.15 -5.26
C SER A 221 5.18 -7.62 -6.11
N MET A 222 4.34 -6.67 -6.49
CA MET A 222 3.29 -6.86 -7.47
C MET A 222 3.74 -6.22 -8.78
N TRP A 223 3.44 -6.87 -9.89
CA TRP A 223 3.44 -6.21 -11.18
C TRP A 223 2.00 -5.81 -11.48
N TRP A 224 1.73 -4.52 -11.58
CA TRP A 224 0.38 -4.03 -11.82
C TRP A 224 -0.21 -4.70 -13.08
N ASN A 225 -1.46 -5.16 -13.03
CA ASN A 225 -2.15 -5.93 -14.10
C ASN A 225 -1.48 -7.25 -14.54
N TYR A 226 -0.46 -7.75 -13.84
CA TYR A 226 0.02 -9.11 -14.04
C TYR A 226 -0.95 -10.10 -13.41
N ARG A 227 -1.39 -11.10 -14.18
CA ARG A 227 -2.53 -11.97 -13.84
C ARG A 227 -2.13 -13.37 -13.34
N LYS A 228 -0.84 -13.64 -13.18
CA LYS A 228 -0.33 -14.94 -12.74
C LYS A 228 0.44 -14.76 -11.43
N PRO A 229 0.39 -15.72 -10.49
CA PRO A 229 1.27 -15.67 -9.32
C PRO A 229 2.73 -15.64 -9.76
N LYS A 230 3.55 -14.75 -9.20
CA LYS A 230 5.00 -14.82 -9.36
C LYS A 230 5.58 -15.93 -8.47
N PRO A 231 6.81 -16.41 -8.78
CA PRO A 231 7.53 -17.33 -7.90
C PRO A 231 7.73 -16.76 -6.49
N LEU A 232 7.55 -17.61 -5.48
CA LEU A 232 7.78 -17.28 -4.08
C LEU A 232 9.27 -17.14 -3.80
N LYS A 233 9.64 -16.20 -2.92
CA LYS A 233 11.06 -16.00 -2.54
C LYS A 233 11.47 -16.94 -1.41
N PRO A 234 12.71 -17.46 -1.41
CA PRO A 234 13.18 -18.48 -0.46
C PRO A 234 13.40 -17.99 0.98
N GLY A 235 13.20 -16.69 1.26
CA GLY A 235 13.36 -16.12 2.61
C GLY A 235 14.69 -15.42 2.80
#